data_AF-A0A7J8PD03-F1
#
_entry.id   AF-A0A7J8PD03-F1
#
_cell.length_a   1.000
_cell.length_b   1.000
_cell.length_c   1.000
_cell.angle_alpha   90.00
_cell.angle_beta   90.00
_cell.angle_gamma   90.00
#
_symmetry.space_group_name_H-M   'P 1'
#
loop_
_entity.id
_entity.type
_entity.pdbx_description
1 polymer ?
#
loop_
_entity_poly.entity_id
_entity_poly.type
_entity_poly.pdbx_seq_one_letter_code
_entity_poly.pdbx_strand_id
1 'polypeptide(L)' 'MRRWSLSKHQCSYQTPSAVSVQKGLFAVFVGDEEKKKRFVVPISYLKQPLFQVLLNQAEQEFGYDHPLGG' A
#
# COMPACT_ATOMS: atom_id res chain seq x y z
N MET A 1 -25.94 20.93 -7.03
CA MET A 1 -24.59 21.23 -7.59
C MET A 1 -23.57 20.47 -6.74
N ARG A 2 -22.68 19.59 -7.21
CA ARG A 2 -22.22 19.19 -8.55
C ARG A 2 -22.10 17.66 -8.58
N ARG A 3 -22.55 17.05 -9.67
CA ARG A 3 -22.48 15.61 -9.95
C ARG A 3 -21.02 15.27 -10.27
N TRP A 4 -20.36 14.43 -9.47
CA TRP A 4 -19.00 14.00 -9.78
C TRP A 4 -19.06 13.12 -11.03
N SER A 5 -18.49 13.61 -12.13
CA SER A 5 -18.43 12.91 -13.41
C SER A 5 -17.36 11.83 -13.35
N LEU A 6 -17.74 10.58 -13.64
CA LEU A 6 -16.83 9.46 -13.87
C LEU A 6 -16.06 9.72 -15.18
N SER A 7 -14.83 10.23 -15.09
CA SER A 7 -13.92 10.16 -16.24
C SER A 7 -13.16 8.84 -16.21
N LYS A 8 -13.50 7.95 -17.14
CA LYS A 8 -12.73 6.75 -17.47
C LYS A 8 -11.47 7.19 -18.22
N HIS A 9 -10.39 7.45 -17.49
CA HIS A 9 -9.06 7.37 -18.06
C HIS A 9 -8.37 6.13 -17.51
N GLN A 10 -8.54 5.03 -18.26
CA GLN A 10 -7.73 3.84 -18.12
C GLN A 10 -6.32 4.18 -18.64
N CYS A 11 -5.35 4.27 -17.74
CA CYS A 11 -3.94 4.30 -18.09
C CYS A 11 -3.46 2.85 -18.15
N SER A 12 -2.81 2.46 -19.25
CA SER A 12 -2.26 1.12 -19.50
C SER A 12 -0.80 1.09 -19.02
N TYR A 13 -0.45 0.09 -18.22
CA TYR A 13 0.86 0.03 -17.54
C TYR A 13 1.79 -0.93 -18.26
N GLN A 14 2.66 -0.40 -19.11
CA GLN A 14 3.85 -1.08 -19.58
C GLN A 14 4.99 -0.07 -19.77
N THR A 15 5.98 -0.04 -18.87
CA THR A 15 7.40 0.29 -19.14
C THR A 15 8.29 -0.17 -17.97
N PRO A 16 9.36 -0.96 -18.22
CA PRO A 16 10.38 -1.32 -17.25
C PRO A 16 11.52 -0.29 -17.27
N SER A 17 11.24 0.94 -16.84
CA SER A 17 12.24 1.93 -16.38
C SER A 17 11.47 3.13 -15.85
N ALA A 18 11.71 3.54 -14.60
CA ALA A 18 10.99 4.62 -13.92
C ALA A 18 9.45 4.45 -13.97
N VAL A 19 8.96 3.36 -13.33
CA VAL A 19 7.54 3.05 -13.20
C VAL A 19 6.83 4.23 -12.53
N SER A 20 6.07 4.99 -13.30
CA SER A 20 5.10 5.96 -12.79
C SER A 20 4.21 5.24 -11.78
N VAL A 21 4.45 5.47 -10.48
CA VAL A 21 3.74 4.78 -9.41
C VAL A 21 2.25 5.04 -9.61
N GLN A 22 1.51 3.99 -9.93
CA GLN A 22 0.05 4.01 -9.86
C GLN A 22 -0.29 4.56 -8.49
N LYS A 23 -1.07 5.63 -8.41
CA LYS A 23 -1.72 5.98 -7.14
C LYS A 23 -2.46 4.71 -6.68
N GLY A 24 -2.05 4.12 -5.56
CA GLY A 24 -2.58 2.80 -5.18
C GLY A 24 -1.56 1.68 -4.97
N LEU A 25 -0.27 1.96 -4.76
CA LEU A 25 0.74 0.95 -4.39
C LEU A 25 1.42 1.32 -3.07
N PHE A 26 1.80 0.33 -2.26
CA PHE A 26 2.57 0.52 -1.03
C PHE A 26 3.75 -0.45 -0.95
N ALA A 27 4.76 -0.11 -0.13
CA ALA A 27 5.95 -0.92 0.03
C ALA A 27 5.86 -1.76 1.31
N VAL A 28 6.18 -3.04 1.21
CA VAL A 28 6.28 -3.99 2.33
C VAL A 28 7.71 -4.50 2.40
N PHE A 29 8.30 -4.50 3.59
CA PHE A 29 9.61 -5.07 3.86
C PHE A 29 9.42 -6.42 4.54
N VAL A 30 10.02 -7.47 4.00
CA VAL A 30 9.91 -8.84 4.53
C VAL A 30 11.32 -9.40 4.77
N GLY A 31 11.51 -10.04 5.92
CA GLY A 31 12.78 -10.65 6.34
C GLY A 31 13.43 -9.95 7.52
N ASP A 32 14.46 -10.58 8.08
CA ASP A 32 15.27 -10.06 9.18
C ASP A 32 16.06 -8.82 8.78
N GLU A 33 16.51 -8.04 9.76
CA GLU A 33 17.14 -6.73 9.56
C GLU A 33 18.29 -6.73 8.55
N GLU A 34 19.09 -7.79 8.53
CA GLU A 34 20.22 -7.94 7.61
C GLU A 34 19.81 -8.32 6.18
N LYS A 35 18.60 -8.86 5.97
CA LYS A 35 18.10 -9.35 4.67
C LYS A 35 16.66 -8.90 4.37
N LYS A 36 16.31 -7.65 4.73
CA LYS A 36 15.00 -7.06 4.41
C LYS A 36 14.86 -6.90 2.89
N LYS A 37 13.90 -7.63 2.30
CA LYS A 37 13.52 -7.48 0.89
C LYS A 37 12.30 -6.58 0.77
N ARG A 38 12.37 -5.60 -0.14
CA ARG A 38 11.26 -4.69 -0.45
C ARG A 38 10.37 -5.29 -1.54
N PHE A 39 9.07 -5.33 -1.26
CA PHE A 39 8.00 -5.68 -2.19
C PHE A 39 7.10 -4.46 -2.40
N VAL A 40 6.65 -4.24 -3.63
CA VAL A 40 5.67 -3.19 -3.96
C VAL A 40 4.37 -3.88 -4.31
N VAL A 41 3.34 -3.63 -3.51
CA VAL A 41 2.05 -4.33 -3.59
C VAL A 41 0.90 -3.33 -3.78
N PRO A 42 -0.18 -3.69 -4.50
CA PRO A 42 -1.34 -2.82 -4.65
C PRO A 42 -2.10 -2.59 -3.34
N ILE A 43 -2.61 -1.38 -3.14
CA ILE A 43 -3.45 -0.99 -1.99
C ILE A 43 -4.76 -1.80 -1.93
N SER A 44 -5.21 -2.39 -3.05
CA SER A 44 -6.36 -3.30 -3.03
C SER A 44 -6.17 -4.51 -2.10
N TYR A 45 -4.91 -4.92 -1.84
CA TYR A 45 -4.60 -5.97 -0.89
C TYR A 45 -4.93 -5.59 0.55
N LEU A 46 -4.95 -4.30 0.88
CA LEU A 46 -5.38 -3.87 2.21
C LEU A 46 -6.83 -4.29 2.48
N LYS A 47 -7.69 -4.43 1.46
CA LYS A 47 -9.09 -4.86 1.64
C LYS A 47 -9.24 -6.37 1.82
N GLN A 48 -8.19 -7.17 1.64
CA GLN A 48 -8.24 -8.61 1.86
C GLN A 48 -8.42 -8.89 3.36
N PRO A 49 -9.36 -9.77 3.77
CA PRO A 49 -9.60 -10.07 5.18
C PRO A 49 -8.34 -10.49 5.95
N LEU A 50 -7.48 -11.29 5.32
CA LEU A 50 -6.22 -11.72 5.93
C LEU A 50 -5.27 -10.54 6.21
N PHE A 51 -5.21 -9.56 5.30
CA PHE A 51 -4.38 -8.38 5.50
C PHE A 51 -4.93 -7.49 6.61
N GLN A 52 -6.25 -7.38 6.72
CA GLN A 52 -6.91 -6.67 7.82
C GLN A 52 -6.63 -7.32 9.18
N VAL A 53 -6.64 -8.65 9.27
CA VAL A 53 -6.24 -9.36 10.50
C VAL A 53 -4.79 -9.03 10.88
N LEU A 54 -3.86 -9.04 9.90
CA LEU A 54 -2.47 -8.69 10.15
C LEU A 54 -2.30 -7.23 10.62
N LEU A 55 -3.04 -6.29 10.01
CA LEU A 55 -3.03 -4.89 10.43
C LEU A 55 -3.58 -4.70 11.84
N ASN A 56 -4.67 -5.39 12.18
CA ASN A 56 -5.24 -5.36 13.54
C ASN A 56 -4.25 -5.91 14.57
N GLN A 57 -3.54 -6.99 14.25
CA GLN A 57 -2.49 -7.54 15.14
C GLN A 57 -1.34 -6.54 15.31
N ALA A 58 -0.89 -5.92 14.22
CA ALA A 58 0.15 -4.91 14.27
C ALA A 58 -0.28 -3.68 15.09
N GLU A 59 -1.54 -3.24 14.98
CA GLU A 59 -2.10 -2.19 15.82
C GLU A 59 -2.07 -2.59 17.30
N GLN A 60 -2.46 -3.81 17.66
CA GLN A 60 -2.47 -4.25 19.05
C GLN A 60 -1.05 -4.32 19.66
N GLU A 61 -0.05 -4.66 18.86
CA GLU A 61 1.34 -4.79 19.31
C GLU A 61 2.09 -3.45 19.34
N PHE A 62 1.93 -2.64 18.29
CA PHE A 62 2.73 -1.43 18.09
C PHE A 62 1.94 -0.12 18.28
N GLY A 63 0.61 -0.18 18.33
CA GLY A 63 -0.26 1.00 18.37
C GLY A 63 -0.19 1.86 17.12
N TYR A 64 -0.92 2.98 17.12
CA TYR A 64 -0.79 4.05 16.12
C TYR A 64 0.07 5.22 16.59
N ASP A 65 0.41 5.27 17.88
CA ASP A 65 1.18 6.34 18.49
C ASP A 65 2.68 6.05 18.32
N HIS A 66 3.15 6.21 17.09
CA HIS A 66 4.57 6.05 16.78
C HIS A 66 5.27 7.42 16.88
N PRO A 67 6.31 7.57 17.72
CA PRO A 67 6.96 8.86 17.97
C PRO A 67 7.62 9.49 16.73
N LEU A 68 7.69 8.76 15.61
CA LEU A 68 8.26 9.22 14.35
C LEU A 68 7.20 9.64 13.30
N GLY A 69 5.92 9.81 13.65
CA GLY A 69 4.97 10.44 12.72
C GLY A 69 3.52 10.49 13.17
N GLY A 70 3.10 11.69 13.60
CA GLY A 70 1.73 12.22 13.57
C GLY A 70 1.70 13.52 12.76
#